data_AF-A0A833WL25-F1
#
_entry.id   AF-A0A833WL25-F1
#
_cell.length_a   1.000
_cell.length_b   1.000
_cell.length_c   1.000
_cell.angle_alpha   90.00
_cell.angle_beta   90.00
_cell.angle_gamma   90.00
#
_symmetry.space_group_name_H-M   'P 1'
#
loop_
_entity.id
_entity.type
_entity.pdbx_description
1 polymer ?
#
loop_
_entity_poly.entity_id
_entity_poly.type
_entity_poly.pdbx_seq_one_letter_code
_entity_poly.pdbx_strand_id
1 'polypeptide(L)'
;MAPEVVAGKAYSPVYADMWSLGIVLFVMLTGSPLVHRASENETGFIGFLQLGVRRVVRAWKMSSFISEEVCDLVSALLQRDPTQRLTTAQVLAHPLLQLP
;
A
#
# COMPACT_ATOMS: atom_id res chain seq x y z
N MET A 1 -2.18 7.91 -6.94
CA MET A 1 -2.42 9.05 -6.02
C MET A 1 -3.03 8.56 -4.73
N ALA A 2 -2.70 9.20 -3.60
CA ALA A 2 -3.25 8.87 -2.29
C ALA A 2 -4.74 9.25 -2.16
N PRO A 3 -5.53 8.60 -1.29
CA PRO A 3 -6.97 8.83 -1.17
C PRO A 3 -7.34 10.29 -0.89
N GLU A 4 -6.61 10.94 0.01
CA GLU A 4 -6.82 12.33 0.40
C GLU A 4 -6.52 13.32 -0.73
N VAL A 5 -5.56 12.99 -1.60
CA VAL A 5 -5.22 13.77 -2.80
C VAL A 5 -6.33 13.63 -3.84
N VAL A 6 -6.79 12.40 -4.08
CA VAL A 6 -7.91 12.13 -5.01
C VAL A 6 -9.20 12.82 -4.55
N ALA A 7 -9.41 12.92 -3.24
CA ALA A 7 -10.53 13.63 -2.63
C ALA A 7 -10.40 15.16 -2.64
N GLY A 8 -9.30 15.72 -3.14
CA GLY A 8 -9.07 17.17 -3.19
C GLY A 8 -8.95 17.83 -1.81
N LYS A 9 -8.59 17.08 -0.77
CA LYS A 9 -8.41 17.60 0.58
C LYS A 9 -7.02 18.22 0.73
N ALA A 10 -6.85 19.11 1.70
CA ALA A 10 -5.52 19.48 2.16
C ALA A 10 -4.78 18.23 2.66
N TYR A 11 -3.53 18.05 2.23
CA TYR A 11 -2.75 16.84 2.50
C TYR A 11 -1.29 17.17 2.79
N SER A 12 -0.62 16.27 3.52
CA SER A 12 0.83 16.29 3.66
C SER A 12 1.47 15.62 2.44
N PRO A 13 2.35 16.30 1.68
CA PRO A 13 3.04 15.70 0.54
C PRO A 13 3.81 14.45 0.94
N VAL A 14 4.46 14.48 2.10
CA VAL A 14 5.26 13.36 2.62
C VAL A 14 4.41 12.10 2.79
N TYR A 15 3.23 12.19 3.42
CA TYR A 15 2.38 11.00 3.60
C TYR A 15 1.74 10.53 2.30
N ALA A 16 1.46 11.44 1.36
CA ALA A 16 0.97 11.09 0.03
C ALA A 16 2.03 10.34 -0.81
N ASP A 17 3.30 10.69 -0.65
CA ASP A 17 4.43 9.96 -1.26
C ASP A 17 4.58 8.57 -0.66
N MET A 18 4.42 8.40 0.66
CA MET A 18 4.46 7.08 1.30
C MET A 18 3.36 6.13 0.79
N TRP A 19 2.16 6.65 0.50
CA TRP A 19 1.13 5.87 -0.19
C TRP A 19 1.58 5.45 -1.60
N SER A 20 2.12 6.41 -2.36
CA SER A 20 2.55 6.17 -3.73
C SER A 20 3.68 5.14 -3.79
N LEU A 21 4.59 5.15 -2.81
CA LEU A 21 5.62 4.13 -2.61
C LEU A 21 4.99 2.73 -2.43
N GLY A 22 3.96 2.60 -1.60
CA GLY A 22 3.26 1.34 -1.41
C GLY A 22 2.62 0.81 -2.71
N ILE A 23 2.00 1.68 -3.50
CA ILE A 23 1.41 1.31 -4.80
C ILE A 23 2.50 0.89 -5.79
N VAL A 24 3.59 1.67 -5.92
CA VAL A 24 4.69 1.36 -6.85
C VAL A 24 5.37 0.04 -6.47
N LEU A 25 5.64 -0.18 -5.18
CA LEU A 25 6.19 -1.44 -4.69
C LEU A 25 5.29 -2.63 -5.06
N PHE A 26 3.98 -2.51 -4.83
CA PHE A 26 3.04 -3.56 -5.20
C PHE A 26 3.01 -3.82 -6.71
N VAL A 27 3.06 -2.77 -7.54
CA VAL A 27 3.14 -2.90 -9.00
C VAL A 27 4.43 -3.60 -9.43
N MET A 28 5.58 -3.27 -8.83
CA MET A 28 6.85 -3.92 -9.16
C MET A 28 6.83 -5.43 -8.87
N LEU A 29 6.12 -5.84 -7.81
CA LEU A 29 6.01 -7.24 -7.39
C LEU A 29 5.00 -8.05 -8.22
N THR A 30 3.94 -7.40 -8.69
CA THR A 30 2.79 -8.07 -9.31
C THR A 30 2.61 -7.78 -10.80
N GLY A 31 3.27 -6.75 -11.32
CA GLY A 31 3.05 -6.22 -12.67
C GLY A 31 1.71 -5.51 -12.85
N SER A 32 0.90 -5.35 -11.80
CA SER A 32 -0.47 -4.83 -11.90
C SER A 32 -0.78 -3.82 -10.79
N PRO A 33 -1.52 -2.73 -11.08
CA PRO A 33 -1.96 -1.80 -10.04
C PRO A 33 -2.94 -2.49 -9.08
N LEU A 34 -2.71 -2.31 -7.78
CA LEU A 34 -3.60 -2.82 -6.73
C LEU A 34 -5.02 -2.24 -6.83
N VAL A 35 -5.11 -0.95 -7.17
CA VAL A 35 -6.36 -0.21 -7.39
C VAL A 35 -6.17 0.74 -8.56
N HIS A 36 -7.18 0.90 -9.42
CA HIS A 36 -7.14 1.87 -10.51
C HIS A 36 -7.15 3.31 -10.00
N ARG A 37 -7.98 3.58 -8.99
CA ARG A 37 -8.09 4.89 -8.35
C ARG A 37 -8.41 4.72 -6.86
N ALA A 38 -7.67 5.42 -6.02
CA ALA A 38 -7.87 5.41 -4.57
C ALA A 38 -9.00 6.38 -4.19
N SER A 39 -10.24 5.98 -4.41
CA SER A 39 -11.43 6.81 -4.20
C SER A 39 -12.52 6.01 -3.50
N GLU A 40 -13.25 6.63 -2.58
CA GLU A 40 -14.38 5.99 -1.88
C GLU A 40 -15.50 5.53 -2.83
N ASN A 41 -15.55 6.08 -4.05
CA ASN A 41 -16.53 5.70 -5.07
C ASN A 41 -16.10 4.48 -5.90
N GLU A 42 -14.87 3.97 -5.69
CA GLU A 42 -14.33 2.84 -6.44
C GLU A 42 -14.48 1.55 -5.63
N THR A 43 -15.32 0.64 -6.11
CA THR A 43 -15.59 -0.65 -5.43
C THR A 43 -14.31 -1.45 -5.19
N GLY A 44 -13.37 -1.42 -6.14
CA GLY A 44 -12.07 -2.08 -5.98
C GLY A 44 -11.23 -1.50 -4.83
N PHE A 45 -11.28 -0.19 -4.63
CA PHE A 45 -10.59 0.46 -3.53
C PHE A 45 -11.20 0.12 -2.18
N ILE A 46 -12.53 0.19 -2.06
CA ILE A 46 -13.24 -0.19 -0.83
C ILE A 46 -13.02 -1.67 -0.51
N GLY A 47 -13.11 -2.55 -1.52
CA GLY A 47 -12.84 -3.97 -1.37
C GLY A 47 -11.40 -4.23 -0.90
N PHE A 48 -10.42 -3.53 -1.46
CA PHE A 48 -9.03 -3.58 -0.98
C PHE A 48 -8.91 -3.18 0.49
N LEU A 49 -9.49 -2.03 0.88
CA LEU A 49 -9.41 -1.55 2.27
C LEU A 49 -10.03 -2.53 3.28
N GLN A 50 -11.07 -3.26 2.88
CA GLN A 50 -11.72 -4.27 3.72
C GLN A 50 -10.95 -5.59 3.78
N LEU A 51 -10.36 -6.01 2.66
CA LEU A 51 -9.67 -7.30 2.55
C LEU A 51 -8.23 -7.25 3.06
N GLY A 52 -7.53 -6.14 2.80
CA GLY A 52 -6.10 -5.98 3.05
C GLY A 52 -5.21 -6.69 2.03
N VAL A 53 -3.92 -6.31 2.01
CA VAL A 53 -2.93 -6.77 1.02
C VAL A 53 -2.80 -8.29 1.02
N ARG A 54 -2.69 -8.92 2.19
CA ARG A 54 -2.51 -10.38 2.33
C ARG A 54 -3.61 -11.18 1.62
N ARG A 55 -4.87 -10.75 1.77
CA ARG A 55 -6.01 -11.42 1.12
C ARG A 55 -6.01 -11.18 -0.39
N VAL A 56 -5.62 -9.99 -0.85
CA VAL A 56 -5.48 -9.71 -2.29
C VAL A 56 -4.40 -10.60 -2.91
N VAL A 57 -3.20 -10.66 -2.30
CA VAL A 57 -2.09 -11.53 -2.74
C VAL A 57 -2.55 -12.98 -2.83
N ARG A 58 -3.30 -13.47 -1.85
CA ARG A 58 -3.88 -14.82 -1.86
C ARG A 58 -4.90 -15.01 -3.00
N ALA A 59 -5.82 -14.05 -3.17
CA ALA A 59 -6.83 -14.10 -4.22
C ALA A 59 -6.21 -14.12 -5.63
N TRP A 60 -5.06 -13.44 -5.79
CA TRP A 60 -4.30 -13.41 -7.04
C TRP A 60 -3.37 -14.61 -7.22
N LYS A 61 -3.40 -15.59 -6.29
CA LYS A 61 -2.53 -16.78 -6.30
C LYS A 61 -1.03 -16.44 -6.29
N MET A 62 -0.66 -15.35 -5.62
CA MET A 62 0.72 -14.87 -5.54
C MET A 62 1.44 -15.20 -4.23
N SER A 63 0.79 -15.93 -3.31
CA SER A 63 1.33 -16.25 -1.99
C SER A 63 2.68 -16.99 -2.00
N SER A 64 3.03 -17.68 -3.09
CA SER A 64 4.33 -18.33 -3.26
C SER A 64 5.45 -17.40 -3.71
N PHE A 65 5.13 -16.19 -4.18
CA PHE A 65 6.08 -15.23 -4.73
C PHE A 65 6.27 -13.99 -3.87
N ILE A 66 5.29 -13.69 -3.00
CA ILE A 66 5.30 -12.52 -2.12
C ILE A 66 5.33 -13.02 -0.68
N SER A 67 6.40 -12.69 0.04
CA SER A 67 6.56 -13.08 1.44
C SER A 67 5.62 -12.31 2.37
N GLU A 68 5.47 -12.78 3.60
CA GLU A 68 4.62 -12.11 4.59
C GLU A 68 5.21 -10.76 5.03
N GLU A 69 6.53 -10.62 5.06
CA GLU A 69 7.22 -9.36 5.38
C GLU A 69 6.96 -8.30 4.30
N VAL A 70 6.88 -8.71 3.02
CA VAL A 70 6.47 -7.81 1.94
C VAL A 70 5.01 -7.39 2.12
N CYS A 71 4.12 -8.33 2.44
CA CYS A 71 2.72 -8.02 2.70
C CYS A 71 2.56 -7.04 3.86
N ASP A 72 3.36 -7.17 4.91
CA ASP A 72 3.35 -6.26 6.05
C ASP A 72 3.82 -4.86 5.67
N LEU A 73 4.96 -4.74 4.99
CA LEU A 73 5.46 -3.43 4.56
C LEU A 73 4.43 -2.70 3.68
N VAL A 74 3.88 -3.39 2.68
CA VAL A 74 2.88 -2.80 1.77
C VAL A 74 1.61 -2.43 2.54
N SER A 75 1.14 -3.26 3.47
CA SER A 75 -0.04 -2.95 4.29
C SER A 75 0.18 -1.72 5.16
N ALA A 76 1.37 -1.57 5.74
CA ALA A 76 1.70 -0.44 6.60
C ALA A 76 1.90 0.87 5.81
N LEU A 77 2.25 0.79 4.53
CA LEU A 77 2.30 1.95 3.62
C LEU A 77 0.91 2.37 3.12
N LEU A 78 0.02 1.40 2.89
CA LEU A 78 -1.30 1.60 2.29
C LEU A 78 -2.42 1.76 3.33
N GLN A 79 -2.14 2.53 4.39
CA GLN A 79 -3.15 2.91 5.37
C GLN A 79 -4.06 4.02 4.84
N ARG A 80 -5.37 3.88 5.09
CA ARG A 80 -6.38 4.88 4.73
C ARG A 80 -6.09 6.21 5.42
N ASP A 81 -5.82 6.17 6.72
CA ASP A 81 -5.38 7.34 7.49
C ASP A 81 -3.90 7.63 7.17
N PRO A 82 -3.56 8.81 6.63
CA PRO A 82 -2.19 9.19 6.32
C PRO A 82 -1.24 9.13 7.52
N THR A 83 -1.74 9.40 8.73
CA THR A 83 -0.94 9.43 9.96
C THR A 83 -0.54 8.04 10.47
N GLN A 84 -1.23 7.01 10.00
CA GLN A 84 -0.94 5.61 10.33
C GLN A 84 0.05 4.98 9.34
N ARG A 85 0.41 5.68 8.26
CA ARG A 85 1.38 5.19 7.29
C ARG A 85 2.79 5.23 7.89
N LEU A 86 3.62 4.26 7.51
CA LEU A 86 5.03 4.32 7.87
C LEU A 86 5.69 5.58 7.31
N THR A 87 6.55 6.17 8.13
CA THR A 87 7.53 7.18 7.70
C THR A 87 8.70 6.52 6.96
N THR A 88 9.48 7.31 6.22
CA THR A 88 10.68 6.81 5.53
C THR A 88 11.67 6.13 6.49
N ALA A 89 11.88 6.69 7.67
CA ALA A 89 12.76 6.11 8.69
C ALA A 89 12.26 4.73 9.16
N GLN A 90 10.95 4.60 9.36
CA GLN A 90 10.35 3.32 9.74
C GLN A 90 10.39 2.28 8.62
N VAL A 91 10.23 2.71 7.35
CA VAL A 91 10.41 1.82 6.19
C VAL A 91 11.83 1.28 6.14
N LEU A 92 12.84 2.14 6.27
CA LEU A 92 14.25 1.73 6.27
C LEU A 92 14.59 0.79 7.43
N ALA A 93 13.92 0.96 8.58
CA ALA A 93 14.06 0.07 9.73
C ALA A 93 13.21 -1.22 9.64
N HIS A 94 12.39 -1.38 8.60
CA HIS A 94 11.50 -2.54 8.47
C HIS A 94 12.31 -3.83 8.24
N PRO A 95 11.96 -4.97 8.88
CA PRO A 95 12.72 -6.23 8.77
C PRO A 95 13.02 -6.68 7.33
N LEU A 96 12.08 -6.43 6.40
CA LEU A 96 12.28 -6.72 4.97
C LEU A 96 13.55 -6.07 4.38
N LEU A 97 13.90 -4.87 4.82
CA LEU A 97 15.05 -4.11 4.30
C LEU A 97 16.30 -4.26 5.16
N GLN A 98 16.18 -4.88 6.34
CA GLN A 98 17.31 -5.22 7.17
C GLN A 98 17.91 -6.50 6.61
N LEU A 99 19.03 -6.37 5.88
CA LEU A 99 19.81 -7.52 5.44
C LEU A 99 20.30 -8.30 6.67
N PRO A 100 20.31 -9.65 6.62
CA PRO A 100 20.91 -10.47 7.68
C PRO A 100 22.42 -10.24 7.81
#